data_AF-A0A0F4YUY6-F1
#
_entry.id   AF-A0A0F4YUY6-F1
#
_cell.length_a   1.000
_cell.length_b   1.000
_cell.length_c   1.000
_cell.angle_alpha   90.00
_cell.angle_beta   90.00
_cell.angle_gamma   90.00
#
_symmetry.space_group_name_H-M   'P 1'
#
loop_
_entity.id
_entity.type
_entity.pdbx_description
1 polymer ?
#
loop_
_entity_poly.entity_id
_entity_poly.type
_entity_poly.pdbx_seq_one_letter_code
_entity_poly.pdbx_strand_id
1 'polypeptide(L)'
;MADAEEVPRHLRRPGEDGYRTPTIEDTERFLSLCDELHATRVRSIGEAHATALNTINDPTFRSIRSRVIENASTDDGNSHHGIPPKPEEEEPENLSWKQRIRHFTWAYFTLTMATGGIANVLYNIPSPYRFRGLETIGVVVFLLNIVLYLCIWACLIMRFYFFPYTFKASFLHPTESLFVPATVVSFGTILINISQYGPGKTGPWLVQAVHVLFWFDATLAVVLSASIYLLLWSTQTFTIAQMTPIWIFPAYPMLIIGPHAGVLSAHLNPSESLTIIIGGFTIQGVGFLVSLMVYSAFIYRLMTQKLPKENIRPGMFVSVGPSAFTVAAVVNMAINAERAFPPDFMGNGAQAAMIVRVIANFACLWLWGYVAGNSNMCTTSSLLIGFQTG
;
A
#
# COMPACT_ATOMS: atom_id res chain seq x y z
N MET A 1 40.06 -56.98 8.73
CA MET A 1 39.95 -56.49 10.11
C MET A 1 38.69 -55.65 10.20
N ALA A 2 37.64 -56.26 10.78
CA ALA A 2 36.40 -55.70 11.32
C ALA A 2 35.56 -54.71 10.49
N ASP A 3 34.42 -55.23 10.00
CA ASP A 3 33.20 -54.50 9.66
C ASP A 3 32.78 -53.56 10.80
N ALA A 4 32.64 -52.27 10.48
CA ALA A 4 31.90 -51.34 11.31
C ALA A 4 30.42 -51.43 10.90
N GLU A 5 29.61 -51.93 11.82
CA GLU A 5 28.15 -52.09 11.74
C GLU A 5 27.48 -50.81 11.23
N GLU A 6 26.95 -50.83 10.01
CA GLU A 6 26.29 -49.69 9.39
C GLU A 6 24.91 -49.48 10.06
N VAL A 7 24.82 -48.47 10.93
CA VAL A 7 23.60 -48.16 11.67
C VAL A 7 22.40 -48.00 10.72
N PRO A 8 21.30 -48.77 10.88
CA PRO A 8 20.14 -48.72 10.02
C PRO A 8 19.56 -47.31 9.91
N ARG A 9 19.23 -46.91 8.68
CA ARG A 9 18.85 -45.54 8.26
C ARG A 9 17.76 -44.86 9.10
N HIS A 10 16.89 -45.61 9.76
CA HIS A 10 15.78 -45.10 10.56
C HIS A 10 16.16 -44.70 12.01
N LEU A 11 17.39 -45.01 12.44
CA LEU A 11 17.91 -44.74 13.79
C LEU A 11 18.88 -43.55 13.87
N ARG A 12 19.22 -42.89 12.75
CA ARG A 12 20.13 -41.73 12.74
C ARG A 12 19.43 -40.44 13.18
N ARG A 13 20.17 -39.56 13.88
CA ARG A 13 19.67 -38.28 14.40
C ARG A 13 19.76 -37.17 13.33
N PRO A 14 18.83 -36.19 13.32
CA PRO A 14 18.86 -35.11 12.34
C PRO A 14 20.12 -34.24 12.49
N GLY A 15 20.93 -34.14 11.42
CA GLY A 15 22.14 -33.30 11.36
C GLY A 15 23.44 -34.02 11.03
N GLU A 16 23.46 -35.36 11.03
CA GLU A 16 24.66 -36.14 10.65
C GLU A 16 24.84 -36.32 9.13
N ASP A 17 23.78 -36.10 8.34
CA ASP A 17 23.86 -36.07 6.88
C ASP A 17 23.96 -34.60 6.42
N GLY A 18 25.03 -34.25 5.70
CA GLY A 18 25.25 -32.88 5.20
C GLY A 18 24.06 -32.29 4.44
N TYR A 19 24.03 -30.95 4.37
CA TYR A 19 22.88 -30.12 3.97
C TYR A 19 22.13 -30.66 2.74
N ARG A 20 21.00 -31.33 2.98
CA ARG A 20 20.03 -31.73 1.95
C ARG A 20 18.71 -31.01 2.20
N THR A 21 18.00 -30.69 1.12
CA THR A 21 16.62 -30.19 1.16
C THR A 21 15.71 -31.14 1.93
N PRO A 22 14.93 -30.65 2.91
CA PRO A 22 14.06 -31.49 3.73
C PRO A 22 13.00 -32.20 2.87
N THR A 23 12.74 -33.47 3.13
CA THR A 23 11.61 -34.19 2.50
C THR A 23 10.32 -33.96 3.29
N ILE A 24 9.18 -34.31 2.67
CA ILE A 24 7.85 -34.21 3.28
C ILE A 24 7.78 -35.05 4.56
N GLU A 25 8.43 -36.21 4.56
CA GLU A 25 8.50 -37.14 5.70
C GLU A 25 9.24 -36.53 6.92
N ASP A 26 10.29 -35.73 6.69
CA ASP A 26 10.98 -35.00 7.76
C ASP A 26 10.10 -33.92 8.38
N THR A 27 9.25 -33.30 7.56
CA THR A 27 8.30 -32.26 7.99
C THR A 27 7.17 -32.87 8.81
N GLU A 28 6.63 -34.01 8.39
CA GLU A 28 5.61 -34.75 9.15
C GLU A 28 6.14 -35.25 10.48
N ARG A 29 7.38 -35.74 10.54
CA ARG A 29 8.02 -36.19 11.79
C ARG A 29 8.32 -35.03 12.75
N PHE A 30 8.69 -33.86 12.22
CA PHE A 30 8.85 -32.65 13.02
C PHE A 30 7.50 -32.16 13.58
N LEU A 31 6.44 -32.22 12.78
CA LEU A 31 5.09 -31.87 13.21
C LEU A 31 4.56 -32.84 14.27
N SER A 32 4.78 -34.16 14.13
CA SER A 32 4.36 -35.14 15.14
C SER A 32 5.10 -34.95 16.47
N LEU A 33 6.40 -34.62 16.43
CA LEU A 33 7.18 -34.29 17.62
C LEU A 33 6.69 -33.01 18.30
N CYS A 34 6.33 -31.98 17.52
CA CYS A 34 5.73 -30.76 18.05
C CYS A 34 4.36 -31.02 18.69
N ASP A 35 3.57 -31.93 18.13
CA ASP A 35 2.22 -32.26 18.63
C ASP A 35 2.28 -33.07 19.94
N GLU A 36 3.22 -34.01 20.07
CA GLU A 36 3.49 -34.70 21.35
C GLU A 36 3.99 -33.73 22.43
N LEU A 37 4.88 -32.79 22.08
CA LEU A 37 5.35 -31.76 23.00
C LEU A 37 4.23 -30.81 23.43
N HIS A 38 3.30 -30.47 22.53
CA HIS A 38 2.12 -29.68 22.86
C HIS A 38 1.14 -30.46 23.75
N ALA A 39 0.86 -31.73 23.45
CA ALA A 39 -0.03 -32.58 24.24
C ALA A 39 0.49 -32.77 25.68
N THR A 40 1.81 -32.94 25.84
CA THR A 40 2.45 -33.10 27.15
C THR A 40 2.42 -31.78 27.95
N ARG A 41 2.61 -30.64 27.27
CA ARG A 41 2.55 -29.30 27.88
C ARG A 41 1.13 -28.92 28.30
N VAL A 42 0.13 -29.25 27.49
CA VAL A 42 -1.29 -28.98 27.80
C VAL A 42 -1.78 -29.83 28.98
N ARG A 43 -1.36 -31.09 29.09
CA ARG A 43 -1.65 -31.93 30.28
C ARG A 43 -1.02 -31.37 31.56
N SER A 44 0.25 -30.95 31.50
CA SER A 44 0.95 -30.35 32.65
C SER A 44 0.33 -29.03 33.11
N ILE A 45 -0.15 -28.19 32.19
CA ILE A 45 -0.82 -26.92 32.51
C ILE A 45 -2.20 -27.17 33.15
N GLY A 46 -2.94 -28.17 32.66
CA GLY A 46 -4.23 -28.57 33.23
C GLY A 46 -4.15 -29.04 34.69
N GLU A 47 -3.14 -29.86 35.00
CA GLU A 47 -2.91 -30.37 36.36
C GLU A 47 -2.40 -29.28 37.33
N ALA A 48 -1.59 -28.33 36.85
CA ALA A 48 -1.14 -27.20 37.65
C ALA A 48 -2.26 -26.21 37.99
N HIS A 49 -3.19 -25.97 37.05
CA HIS A 49 -4.34 -25.10 37.28
C HIS A 49 -5.39 -25.72 38.23
N ALA A 50 -5.64 -27.03 38.13
CA ALA A 50 -6.56 -27.73 39.03
C ALA A 50 -6.05 -27.78 40.48
N THR A 51 -4.73 -27.89 40.66
CA THR A 51 -4.08 -27.95 41.98
C THR A 51 -4.05 -26.58 42.67
N ALA A 52 -3.83 -25.49 41.92
CA ALA A 52 -3.82 -24.11 42.43
C ALA A 52 -5.21 -23.61 42.85
N LEU A 53 -6.26 -24.00 42.13
CA LEU A 53 -7.65 -23.64 42.48
C LEU A 53 -8.13 -24.32 43.77
N ASN A 54 -7.69 -25.55 44.04
CA ASN A 54 -8.04 -26.26 45.28
C ASN A 54 -7.29 -25.71 46.51
N THR A 55 -6.09 -25.15 46.35
CA THR A 55 -5.33 -24.54 47.47
C THR A 55 -5.89 -23.20 47.91
N ILE A 56 -6.61 -22.48 47.04
CA ILE A 56 -7.23 -21.18 47.35
C ILE A 56 -8.52 -21.34 48.17
N ASN A 57 -9.19 -22.50 48.09
CA ASN A 57 -10.45 -22.77 48.79
C ASN A 57 -10.28 -23.46 50.16
N ASP A 58 -9.05 -23.70 50.63
CA ASP A 58 -8.80 -24.29 51.94
C ASP A 58 -8.98 -23.25 53.08
N PRO A 59 -9.87 -23.50 54.06
CA PRO A 59 -10.13 -22.57 55.17
C PRO A 59 -8.91 -22.30 56.06
N THR A 60 -7.86 -23.12 55.99
CA THR A 60 -6.59 -22.88 56.72
C THR A 60 -5.78 -21.71 56.15
N PHE A 61 -5.83 -21.46 54.84
CA PHE A 61 -5.05 -20.41 54.17
C PHE A 61 -5.58 -18.99 54.49
N ARG A 62 -6.89 -18.87 54.77
CA ARG A 62 -7.53 -17.60 55.11
C ARG A 62 -7.13 -17.09 56.52
N SER A 63 -6.80 -17.99 57.43
CA SER A 63 -6.30 -17.69 58.80
C SER A 63 -4.82 -17.28 58.81
N ILE A 64 -4.01 -17.78 57.88
CA ILE A 64 -2.61 -17.40 57.74
C ILE A 64 -2.51 -15.98 57.15
N ARG A 65 -3.38 -15.63 56.20
CA ARG A 65 -3.40 -14.30 55.57
C ARG A 65 -3.73 -13.17 56.55
N SER A 66 -4.59 -13.39 57.55
CA SER A 66 -4.89 -12.37 58.56
C SER A 66 -3.73 -12.16 59.55
N ARG A 67 -3.00 -13.24 59.91
CA ARG A 67 -1.83 -13.15 60.80
C ARG A 67 -0.61 -12.51 60.14
N VAL A 68 -0.46 -12.63 58.82
CA VAL A 68 0.65 -12.02 58.06
C VAL A 68 0.46 -10.51 57.89
N ILE A 69 -0.77 -10.00 57.86
CA ILE A 69 -1.05 -8.56 57.72
C ILE A 69 -0.79 -7.81 59.05
N GLU A 70 -0.97 -8.46 60.20
CA GLU A 70 -0.76 -7.84 61.51
C GLU A 70 0.74 -7.70 61.87
N ASN A 71 1.58 -8.64 61.41
CA ASN A 71 3.02 -8.63 61.69
C ASN A 71 3.85 -7.79 60.72
N ALA A 72 3.26 -7.22 59.66
CA ALA A 72 3.99 -6.45 58.64
C ALA A 72 4.22 -4.96 58.98
N SER A 73 3.93 -4.55 60.22
CA SER A 73 4.18 -3.17 60.69
C SER A 73 5.46 -3.00 61.53
N THR A 74 6.21 -4.07 61.73
CA THR A 74 7.51 -4.06 62.41
C THR A 74 8.42 -5.09 61.77
N ASP A 75 9.48 -4.65 61.09
CA ASP A 75 10.87 -5.12 61.26
C ASP A 75 11.70 -4.91 59.98
N ASP A 76 12.91 -4.41 60.19
CA ASP A 76 13.97 -4.18 59.21
C ASP A 76 14.58 -5.51 58.73
N GLY A 77 15.12 -5.55 57.50
CA GLY A 77 16.12 -6.57 57.14
C GLY A 77 16.01 -7.21 55.76
N ASN A 78 16.79 -6.65 54.83
CA ASN A 78 17.50 -7.28 53.71
C ASN A 78 17.35 -8.83 53.50
N SER A 79 16.72 -9.27 52.40
CA SER A 79 17.18 -10.42 51.58
C SER A 79 16.34 -10.70 50.31
N HIS A 80 17.07 -10.92 49.22
CA HIS A 80 16.78 -11.54 47.90
C HIS A 80 15.39 -12.16 47.58
N HIS A 81 14.80 -11.73 46.46
CA HIS A 81 14.53 -12.57 45.27
C HIS A 81 13.91 -11.73 44.14
N GLY A 82 14.68 -11.48 43.07
CA GLY A 82 14.25 -10.72 41.90
C GLY A 82 13.25 -11.52 41.05
N ILE A 83 11.96 -11.21 41.21
CA ILE A 83 10.90 -11.55 40.26
C ILE A 83 11.14 -10.69 39.00
N PRO A 84 11.19 -11.26 37.78
CA PRO A 84 11.31 -10.45 36.56
C PRO A 84 10.10 -9.50 36.47
N PRO A 85 10.31 -8.22 36.09
CA PRO A 85 9.21 -7.27 36.03
C PRO A 85 8.17 -7.76 35.03
N LYS A 86 6.90 -7.77 35.47
CA LYS A 86 5.73 -7.87 34.60
C LYS A 86 5.90 -6.85 33.46
N PRO A 87 5.60 -7.18 32.19
CA PRO A 87 5.54 -6.16 31.15
C PRO A 87 4.52 -5.13 31.61
N GLU A 88 5.01 -3.92 31.88
CA GLU A 88 4.19 -2.77 32.18
C GLU A 88 3.20 -2.62 31.02
N GLU A 89 1.91 -2.65 31.35
CA GLU A 89 0.88 -2.17 30.45
C GLU A 89 1.25 -0.73 30.13
N GLU A 90 1.77 -0.49 28.92
CA GLU A 90 2.13 0.85 28.44
C GLU A 90 0.86 1.72 28.52
N GLU A 91 0.73 2.49 29.59
CA GLU A 91 -0.16 3.65 29.63
C GLU A 91 0.17 4.50 28.40
N PRO A 92 -0.82 5.01 27.64
CA PRO A 92 -0.54 5.76 26.43
C PRO A 92 0.27 7.00 26.79
N GLU A 93 1.59 6.94 26.59
CA GLU A 93 2.48 8.08 26.79
C GLU A 93 1.91 9.25 26.00
N ASN A 94 1.65 10.35 26.70
CA ASN A 94 1.25 11.61 26.07
C ASN A 94 2.43 12.17 25.29
N LEU A 95 2.68 11.61 24.11
CA LEU A 95 3.78 11.99 23.22
C LEU A 95 3.68 13.49 22.91
N SER A 96 4.77 14.19 23.18
CA SER A 96 4.93 15.62 22.88
C SER A 96 4.68 15.89 21.39
N TRP A 97 4.13 17.05 21.04
CA TRP A 97 3.88 17.45 19.64
C TRP A 97 5.11 17.25 18.73
N LYS A 98 6.32 17.47 19.26
CA LYS A 98 7.59 17.21 18.55
C LYS A 98 7.84 15.72 18.27
N GLN A 99 7.44 14.83 19.18
CA GLN A 99 7.52 13.38 19.00
C GLN A 99 6.44 12.87 18.03
N ARG A 100 5.26 13.52 17.98
CA ARG A 100 4.21 13.19 17.00
C ARG A 100 4.64 13.51 15.57
N ILE A 101 5.25 14.68 15.34
CA ILE A 101 5.78 15.08 14.03
C ILE A 101 6.88 14.12 13.52
N ARG A 102 7.60 13.44 14.43
CA ARG A 102 8.61 12.44 14.09
C ARG A 102 8.04 11.23 13.33
N HIS A 103 6.77 10.89 13.58
CA HIS A 103 6.09 9.74 12.98
C HIS A 103 5.39 10.08 11.65
N PHE A 104 5.48 11.33 11.19
CA PHE A 104 4.82 11.77 9.97
C PHE A 104 5.62 11.34 8.74
N THR A 105 5.06 10.45 7.91
CA THR A 105 5.76 9.82 6.76
C THR A 105 5.19 10.27 5.42
N TRP A 106 5.85 9.88 4.33
CA TRP A 106 5.37 10.11 2.96
C TRP A 106 4.04 9.42 2.65
N ALA A 107 3.65 8.39 3.41
CA ALA A 107 2.39 7.68 3.23
C ALA A 107 1.15 8.58 3.43
N TYR A 108 1.26 9.68 4.19
CA TYR A 108 0.13 10.59 4.41
C TYR A 108 -0.36 11.27 3.13
N PHE A 109 0.47 11.38 2.07
CA PHE A 109 0.01 11.84 0.76
C PHE A 109 -1.01 10.91 0.09
N THR A 110 -1.15 9.66 0.55
CA THR A 110 -2.24 8.79 0.08
C THR A 110 -3.62 9.34 0.48
N LEU A 111 -3.71 10.13 1.56
CA LEU A 111 -4.93 10.83 1.95
C LEU A 111 -5.35 11.83 0.86
N THR A 112 -4.43 12.68 0.39
CA THR A 112 -4.72 13.65 -0.67
C THR A 112 -4.98 13.01 -2.02
N MET A 113 -4.34 11.88 -2.30
CA MET A 113 -4.66 11.08 -3.47
C MET A 113 -6.12 10.59 -3.44
N ALA A 114 -6.56 10.05 -2.30
CA ALA A 114 -7.93 9.56 -2.14
C ALA A 114 -8.96 10.71 -2.18
N THR A 115 -8.72 11.81 -1.46
CA THR A 115 -9.60 12.99 -1.46
C THR A 115 -9.72 13.58 -2.86
N GLY A 116 -8.61 13.70 -3.59
CA GLY A 116 -8.61 14.15 -4.97
C GLY A 116 -9.34 13.19 -5.92
N GLY A 117 -9.22 11.88 -5.71
CA GLY A 117 -9.97 10.86 -6.44
C GLY A 117 -11.48 10.96 -6.23
N ILE A 118 -11.92 11.27 -5.00
CA ILE A 118 -13.34 11.51 -4.69
C ILE A 118 -13.85 12.73 -5.49
N ALA A 119 -13.11 13.84 -5.52
CA ALA A 119 -13.48 15.00 -6.33
C ALA A 119 -13.60 14.64 -7.82
N ASN A 120 -12.64 13.90 -8.36
CA ASN A 120 -12.67 13.43 -9.75
C ASN A 120 -13.93 12.56 -10.04
N VAL A 121 -14.28 11.64 -9.15
CA VAL A 121 -15.49 10.81 -9.32
C VAL A 121 -16.76 11.66 -9.26
N LEU A 122 -16.85 12.61 -8.31
CA LEU A 122 -18.00 13.52 -8.19
C LEU A 122 -18.20 14.35 -9.47
N TYR A 123 -17.12 14.76 -10.14
CA TYR A 123 -17.18 15.48 -11.40
C TYR A 123 -17.81 14.62 -12.52
N ASN A 124 -17.40 13.36 -12.62
CA ASN A 124 -17.78 12.43 -13.70
C ASN A 124 -19.17 11.80 -13.53
N ILE A 125 -19.93 12.13 -12.47
CA ILE A 125 -21.30 11.62 -12.30
C ILE A 125 -22.19 12.12 -13.46
N PRO A 126 -22.87 11.20 -14.20
CA PRO A 126 -23.70 11.56 -15.34
C PRO A 126 -24.84 12.52 -14.98
N SER A 127 -25.14 13.44 -15.90
CA SER A 127 -26.21 14.45 -15.81
C SER A 127 -27.55 13.98 -15.20
N PRO A 128 -28.11 12.79 -15.56
CA PRO A 128 -29.38 12.33 -14.98
C PRO A 128 -29.36 12.05 -13.47
N TYR A 129 -28.17 11.91 -12.86
CA TYR A 129 -28.00 11.69 -11.41
C TYR A 129 -27.42 12.91 -10.69
N ARG A 130 -27.27 14.06 -11.37
CA ARG A 130 -26.72 15.28 -10.76
C ARG A 130 -27.81 16.04 -10.01
N PHE A 131 -27.65 16.18 -8.70
CA PHE A 131 -28.37 17.20 -7.92
C PHE A 131 -27.56 18.50 -7.89
N ARG A 132 -28.25 19.63 -7.74
CA ARG A 132 -27.66 20.98 -7.85
C ARG A 132 -26.51 21.26 -6.87
N GLY A 133 -26.45 20.55 -5.74
CA GLY A 133 -25.37 20.65 -4.74
C GLY A 133 -24.12 19.82 -5.03
N LEU A 134 -24.16 18.92 -6.01
CA LEU A 134 -23.06 17.98 -6.29
C LEU A 134 -21.80 18.70 -6.78
N GLU A 135 -21.96 19.74 -7.61
CA GLU A 135 -20.85 20.57 -8.06
C GLU A 135 -20.20 21.32 -6.90
N THR A 136 -21.02 21.91 -6.00
CA THR A 136 -20.53 22.59 -4.79
C THR A 136 -19.75 21.64 -3.89
N ILE A 137 -20.25 20.42 -3.66
CA ILE A 137 -19.54 19.41 -2.87
C ILE A 137 -18.21 19.05 -3.53
N GLY A 138 -18.19 18.84 -4.85
CA GLY A 138 -16.97 18.58 -5.60
C GLY A 138 -15.92 19.69 -5.44
N VAL A 139 -16.34 20.95 -5.53
CA VAL A 139 -15.46 22.12 -5.34
C VAL A 139 -14.95 22.18 -3.89
N VAL A 140 -15.79 21.93 -2.88
CA VAL A 140 -15.37 21.91 -1.47
C VAL A 140 -14.33 20.81 -1.23
N VAL A 141 -14.55 19.60 -1.76
CA VAL A 141 -13.61 18.47 -1.64
C VAL A 141 -12.30 18.78 -2.36
N PHE A 142 -12.37 19.42 -3.53
CA PHE A 142 -11.19 19.88 -4.28
C PHE A 142 -10.37 20.91 -3.48
N LEU A 143 -11.01 21.94 -2.92
CA LEU A 143 -10.32 22.94 -2.11
C LEU A 143 -9.74 22.33 -0.83
N LEU A 144 -10.49 21.43 -0.18
CA LEU A 144 -10.00 20.66 0.95
C LEU A 144 -8.75 19.85 0.58
N ASN A 145 -8.73 19.24 -0.62
CA ASN A 145 -7.58 18.48 -1.08
C ASN A 145 -6.31 19.35 -1.20
N ILE A 146 -6.43 20.57 -1.72
CA ILE A 146 -5.30 21.53 -1.79
C ILE A 146 -4.81 21.88 -0.38
N VAL A 147 -5.74 22.20 0.53
CA VAL A 147 -5.40 22.53 1.93
C VAL A 147 -4.69 21.36 2.61
N LEU A 148 -5.21 20.13 2.46
CA LEU A 148 -4.59 18.93 3.01
C LEU A 148 -3.19 18.70 2.44
N TYR A 149 -3.00 18.90 1.14
CA TYR A 149 -1.70 18.77 0.49
C TYR A 149 -0.67 19.75 1.04
N LEU A 150 -1.05 21.01 1.23
CA LEU A 150 -0.19 22.02 1.85
C LEU A 150 0.10 21.72 3.32
N CYS A 151 -0.89 21.26 4.08
CA CYS A 151 -0.70 20.87 5.48
C CYS A 151 0.27 19.68 5.62
N ILE A 152 0.15 18.66 4.77
CA ILE A 152 1.06 17.50 4.76
C ILE A 152 2.49 17.95 4.41
N TRP A 153 2.66 18.82 3.42
CA TRP A 153 3.95 19.42 3.09
C TRP A 153 4.52 20.22 4.27
N ALA A 154 3.72 21.05 4.93
CA ALA A 154 4.15 21.80 6.10
C ALA A 154 4.63 20.86 7.22
N CYS A 155 3.90 19.78 7.50
CA CYS A 155 4.29 18.76 8.48
C CYS A 155 5.61 18.06 8.10
N LEU A 156 5.82 17.71 6.82
CA LEU A 156 7.06 17.09 6.37
C LEU A 156 8.25 18.04 6.39
N ILE A 157 8.06 19.29 5.94
CA ILE A 157 9.09 20.33 6.01
C ILE A 157 9.47 20.58 7.46
N MET A 158 8.49 20.67 8.37
CA MET A 158 8.76 20.75 9.81
C MET A 158 9.55 19.54 10.33
N ARG A 159 9.19 18.31 9.92
CA ARG A 159 9.95 17.10 10.27
C ARG A 159 11.41 17.20 9.82
N PHE A 160 11.67 17.61 8.58
CA PHE A 160 13.03 17.73 8.05
C PHE A 160 13.81 18.90 8.63
N TYR A 161 13.13 19.98 9.01
CA TYR A 161 13.75 21.11 9.70
C TYR A 161 14.22 20.74 11.11
N PHE A 162 13.39 20.03 11.88
CA PHE A 162 13.76 19.61 13.24
C PHE A 162 14.70 18.39 13.27
N PHE A 163 14.66 17.52 12.25
CA PHE A 163 15.48 16.32 12.18
C PHE A 163 16.09 16.13 10.78
N PRO A 164 17.15 16.87 10.40
CA PRO A 164 17.70 16.82 9.03
C PRO A 164 18.23 15.42 8.64
N TYR A 165 18.64 14.61 9.61
CA TYR A 165 19.05 13.22 9.39
C TYR A 165 17.92 12.34 8.83
N THR A 166 16.65 12.61 9.16
CA THR A 166 15.54 11.78 8.71
C THR A 166 15.24 11.91 7.23
N PHE A 167 15.68 12.99 6.56
CA PHE A 167 15.48 13.16 5.12
C PHE A 167 16.15 12.02 4.32
N LYS A 168 17.46 11.83 4.49
CA LYS A 168 18.19 10.74 3.82
C LYS A 168 17.70 9.37 4.29
N ALA A 169 17.42 9.23 5.58
CA ALA A 169 16.91 7.97 6.13
C ALA A 169 15.57 7.55 5.49
N SER A 170 14.66 8.49 5.21
CA SER A 170 13.37 8.19 4.58
C SER A 170 13.49 7.70 3.14
N PHE A 171 14.47 8.19 2.36
CA PHE A 171 14.73 7.69 1.00
C PHE A 171 15.41 6.32 0.97
N LEU A 172 16.17 5.97 2.02
CA LEU A 172 16.85 4.69 2.13
C LEU A 172 16.01 3.62 2.83
N HIS A 173 14.94 4.01 3.51
CA HIS A 173 14.07 3.08 4.22
C HIS A 173 13.24 2.24 3.21
N PRO A 174 13.26 0.90 3.32
CA PRO A 174 12.70 0.00 2.31
C PRO A 174 11.18 0.12 2.11
N THR A 175 10.45 0.59 3.13
CA THR A 175 8.99 0.78 3.03
C THR A 175 8.57 2.25 2.91
N GLU A 176 9.37 3.19 3.43
CA GLU A 176 8.99 4.61 3.44
C GLU A 176 9.31 5.25 2.08
N SER A 177 10.41 4.85 1.45
CA SER A 177 10.82 5.30 0.11
C SER A 177 9.79 5.00 -0.97
N LEU A 178 9.08 3.88 -0.85
CA LEU A 178 8.01 3.46 -1.78
C LEU A 178 6.85 4.46 -1.81
N PHE A 179 6.65 5.27 -0.77
CA PHE A 179 5.60 6.28 -0.71
C PHE A 179 6.06 7.68 -1.13
N VAL A 180 7.36 7.93 -1.33
CA VAL A 180 7.83 9.22 -1.85
C VAL A 180 7.12 9.62 -3.16
N PRO A 181 6.89 8.69 -4.11
CA PRO A 181 6.09 8.94 -5.32
C PRO A 181 4.65 9.40 -5.08
N ALA A 182 4.07 9.17 -3.88
CA ALA A 182 2.72 9.63 -3.54
C ALA A 182 2.56 11.14 -3.67
N THR A 183 3.65 11.88 -3.46
CA THR A 183 3.71 13.35 -3.53
C THR A 183 3.36 13.85 -4.93
N VAL A 184 3.96 13.23 -5.95
CA VAL A 184 3.77 13.56 -7.36
C VAL A 184 2.39 13.11 -7.82
N VAL A 185 1.95 11.92 -7.42
CA VAL A 185 0.60 11.45 -7.73
C VAL A 185 -0.47 12.39 -7.16
N SER A 186 -0.27 12.86 -5.92
CA SER A 186 -1.18 13.84 -5.30
C SER A 186 -1.17 15.17 -6.04
N PHE A 187 0.01 15.63 -6.46
CA PHE A 187 0.16 16.84 -7.27
C PHE A 187 -0.59 16.70 -8.61
N GLY A 188 -0.35 15.63 -9.37
CA GLY A 188 -1.06 15.35 -10.62
C GLY A 188 -2.58 15.22 -10.43
N THR A 189 -3.03 14.62 -9.32
CA THR A 189 -4.46 14.54 -8.98
C THR A 189 -5.08 15.92 -8.74
N ILE A 190 -4.35 16.83 -8.10
CA ILE A 190 -4.79 18.23 -7.93
C ILE A 190 -4.88 18.92 -9.29
N LEU A 191 -3.91 18.70 -10.20
CA LEU A 191 -3.96 19.26 -11.56
C LEU A 191 -5.14 18.75 -12.38
N ILE A 192 -5.48 17.47 -12.25
CA ILE A 192 -6.70 16.90 -12.84
C ILE A 192 -7.93 17.66 -12.34
N ASN A 193 -8.06 17.84 -11.01
CA ASN A 193 -9.20 18.53 -10.43
C ASN A 193 -9.24 20.02 -10.82
N ILE A 194 -8.08 20.69 -10.94
CA ILE A 194 -8.00 22.05 -11.48
C ILE A 194 -8.53 22.08 -12.92
N SER A 195 -8.16 21.10 -13.74
CA SER A 195 -8.63 21.00 -15.13
C SER A 195 -10.14 20.75 -15.23
N GLN A 196 -10.74 20.07 -14.25
CA GLN A 196 -12.18 19.77 -14.23
C GLN A 196 -13.03 20.95 -13.73
N TYR A 197 -12.65 21.53 -12.59
CA TYR A 197 -13.46 22.54 -11.91
C TYR A 197 -13.05 23.99 -12.25
N GLY A 198 -11.84 24.20 -12.81
CA GLY A 198 -11.24 25.51 -13.03
C GLY A 198 -11.72 26.27 -14.27
N PRO A 199 -11.69 25.69 -15.49
CA PRO A 199 -11.90 26.42 -16.74
C PRO A 199 -13.25 27.13 -16.87
N GLY A 200 -14.31 26.63 -16.21
CA GLY A 200 -15.64 27.25 -16.23
C GLY A 200 -15.81 28.48 -15.34
N LYS A 201 -14.86 28.76 -14.44
CA LYS A 201 -14.96 29.82 -13.42
C LYS A 201 -13.76 30.79 -13.42
N THR A 202 -12.71 30.46 -14.16
CA THR A 202 -11.43 31.21 -14.19
C THR A 202 -11.09 31.63 -15.61
N GLY A 203 -10.25 32.65 -15.79
CA GLY A 203 -9.85 33.13 -17.11
C GLY A 203 -8.97 32.15 -17.91
N PRO A 204 -8.72 32.42 -19.21
CA PRO A 204 -7.96 31.57 -20.12
C PRO A 204 -6.52 31.26 -19.67
N TRP A 205 -5.95 32.12 -18.81
CA TRP A 205 -4.60 31.94 -18.25
C TRP A 205 -4.45 30.63 -17.48
N LEU A 206 -5.53 30.12 -16.84
CA LEU A 206 -5.48 28.89 -16.06
C LEU A 206 -5.20 27.68 -16.95
N VAL A 207 -5.82 27.63 -18.13
CA VAL A 207 -5.62 26.53 -19.09
C VAL A 207 -4.17 26.50 -19.59
N GLN A 208 -3.59 27.67 -19.87
CA GLN A 208 -2.18 27.78 -20.27
C GLN A 208 -1.23 27.39 -19.12
N ALA A 209 -1.51 27.81 -17.89
CA ALA A 209 -0.72 27.43 -16.72
C ALA A 209 -0.74 25.91 -16.52
N VAL A 210 -1.92 25.28 -16.58
CA VAL A 210 -2.06 23.82 -16.44
C VAL A 210 -1.36 23.07 -17.56
N HIS A 211 -1.35 23.60 -18.79
CA HIS A 211 -0.58 23.02 -19.90
C HIS A 211 0.92 22.96 -19.59
N VAL A 212 1.50 24.03 -19.06
CA VAL A 212 2.93 24.03 -18.66
C VAL A 212 3.15 23.08 -17.48
N LEU A 213 2.26 23.09 -16.49
CA LEU A 213 2.35 22.21 -15.32
C LEU A 213 2.21 20.73 -15.69
N PHE A 214 1.48 20.39 -16.75
CA PHE A 214 1.36 19.02 -17.26
C PHE A 214 2.73 18.45 -17.68
N TRP A 215 3.52 19.19 -18.47
CA TRP A 215 4.83 18.71 -18.92
C TRP A 215 5.84 18.66 -17.77
N PHE A 216 5.74 19.59 -16.82
CA PHE A 216 6.52 19.55 -15.59
C PHE A 216 6.18 18.30 -14.76
N ASP A 217 4.90 18.03 -14.52
CA ASP A 217 4.42 16.86 -13.77
C ASP A 217 4.80 15.55 -14.49
N ALA A 218 4.67 15.48 -15.81
CA ALA A 218 5.08 14.33 -16.62
C ALA A 218 6.58 14.04 -16.50
N THR A 219 7.42 15.08 -16.57
CA THR A 219 8.87 14.93 -16.40
C THR A 219 9.21 14.49 -14.97
N LEU A 220 8.58 15.12 -13.98
CA LEU A 220 8.77 14.79 -12.57
C LEU A 220 8.35 13.35 -12.26
N ALA A 221 7.24 12.90 -12.82
CA ALA A 221 6.74 11.53 -12.69
C ALA A 221 7.76 10.52 -13.21
N VAL A 222 8.25 10.69 -14.44
CA VAL A 222 9.23 9.77 -15.04
C VAL A 222 10.54 9.76 -14.25
N VAL A 223 11.09 10.94 -13.92
CA VAL A 223 12.36 11.06 -13.18
C VAL A 223 12.24 10.45 -11.79
N LEU A 224 11.16 10.72 -11.06
CA LEU A 224 10.99 10.20 -9.70
C LEU A 224 10.73 8.69 -9.71
N SER A 225 9.89 8.19 -10.63
CA SER A 225 9.67 6.75 -10.80
C SER A 225 10.98 6.01 -11.10
N ALA A 226 11.77 6.52 -12.06
CA ALA A 226 13.07 5.94 -12.40
C ALA A 226 14.05 5.98 -11.21
N SER A 227 14.12 7.12 -10.52
CA SER A 227 15.03 7.30 -9.37
C SER A 227 14.73 6.33 -8.24
N ILE A 228 13.45 6.13 -7.90
CA ILE A 228 13.06 5.19 -6.85
C ILE A 228 13.33 3.74 -7.25
N TYR A 229 13.03 3.33 -8.49
CA TYR A 229 13.38 1.99 -8.96
C TYR A 229 14.90 1.74 -8.97
N LEU A 230 15.69 2.72 -9.39
CA LEU A 230 17.16 2.63 -9.34
C LEU A 230 17.68 2.52 -7.90
N LEU A 231 17.16 3.34 -6.98
CA LEU A 231 17.50 3.23 -5.56
C LEU A 231 17.12 1.85 -5.01
N LEU A 232 15.95 1.36 -5.37
CA LEU A 232 15.44 0.07 -4.94
C LEU A 232 16.36 -1.07 -5.40
N TRP A 233 16.77 -1.07 -6.68
CA TRP A 233 17.70 -2.07 -7.22
C TRP A 233 19.13 -1.93 -6.70
N SER A 234 19.58 -0.72 -6.40
CA SER A 234 20.95 -0.46 -5.96
C SER A 234 21.18 -0.72 -4.47
N THR A 235 20.16 -0.57 -3.63
CA THR A 235 20.34 -0.56 -2.16
C THR A 235 19.76 -1.77 -1.46
N GLN A 236 18.78 -2.46 -2.06
CA GLN A 236 18.05 -3.53 -1.39
C GLN A 236 18.29 -4.88 -2.08
N THR A 237 18.71 -5.86 -1.30
CA THR A 237 18.74 -7.26 -1.75
C THR A 237 17.38 -7.89 -1.47
N PHE A 238 16.57 -8.07 -2.51
CA PHE A 238 15.23 -8.60 -2.34
C PHE A 238 15.20 -10.11 -2.38
N THR A 239 14.68 -10.71 -1.31
CA THR A 239 14.19 -12.08 -1.34
C THR A 239 12.75 -12.06 -1.85
N ILE A 240 12.41 -12.99 -2.76
CA ILE A 240 11.08 -13.08 -3.39
C ILE A 240 9.94 -13.13 -2.35
N ALA A 241 10.21 -13.66 -1.15
CA ALA A 241 9.25 -13.73 -0.05
C ALA A 241 8.76 -12.36 0.47
N GLN A 242 9.57 -11.30 0.32
CA GLN A 242 9.30 -9.96 0.84
C GLN A 242 8.62 -9.03 -0.17
N MET A 243 8.41 -9.47 -1.42
CA MET A 243 7.69 -8.66 -2.40
C MET A 243 6.25 -8.39 -1.96
N THR A 244 5.88 -7.12 -1.95
CA THR A 244 4.55 -6.66 -1.59
C THR A 244 3.96 -5.82 -2.74
N PRO A 245 2.62 -5.76 -2.88
CA PRO A 245 1.96 -5.02 -3.97
C PRO A 245 2.31 -3.54 -4.02
N ILE A 246 2.75 -2.98 -2.90
CA ILE A 246 3.14 -1.58 -2.76
C ILE A 246 4.37 -1.21 -3.60
N TRP A 247 5.10 -2.18 -4.14
CA TRP A 247 6.20 -1.95 -5.09
C TRP A 247 5.74 -1.49 -6.47
N ILE A 248 4.43 -1.57 -6.73
CA ILE A 248 3.80 -0.95 -7.90
C ILE A 248 3.73 0.57 -7.72
N PHE A 249 3.68 1.05 -6.47
CA PHE A 249 3.41 2.43 -6.14
C PHE A 249 4.41 3.44 -6.76
N PRO A 250 5.71 3.13 -6.90
CA PRO A 250 6.63 3.98 -7.66
C PRO A 250 6.29 4.18 -9.13
N ALA A 251 5.48 3.33 -9.77
CA ALA A 251 4.99 3.53 -11.13
C ALA A 251 3.72 4.42 -11.20
N TYR A 252 3.04 4.68 -10.08
CA TYR A 252 1.81 5.48 -10.05
C TYR A 252 1.94 6.91 -10.58
N PRO A 253 3.05 7.65 -10.38
CA PRO A 253 3.21 8.97 -10.97
C PRO A 253 3.01 8.95 -12.48
N MET A 254 3.54 7.94 -13.18
CA MET A 254 3.34 7.80 -14.62
C MET A 254 1.88 7.46 -14.99
N LEU A 255 1.19 6.70 -14.13
CA LEU A 255 -0.20 6.30 -14.33
C LEU A 255 -1.21 7.45 -14.14
N ILE A 256 -0.84 8.55 -13.47
CA ILE A 256 -1.72 9.72 -13.29
C ILE A 256 -1.66 10.69 -14.48
N ILE A 257 -0.58 10.64 -15.28
CA ILE A 257 -0.36 11.52 -16.43
C ILE A 257 -1.39 11.25 -17.54
N GLY A 258 -1.72 9.98 -17.81
CA GLY A 258 -2.70 9.62 -18.84
C GLY A 258 -4.11 10.18 -18.56
N PRO A 259 -4.70 9.95 -17.37
CA PRO A 259 -5.98 10.56 -17.01
C PRO A 259 -5.95 12.09 -17.06
N HIS A 260 -4.85 12.70 -16.63
CA HIS A 260 -4.68 14.16 -16.71
C HIS A 260 -4.65 14.65 -18.16
N ALA A 261 -3.92 13.98 -19.05
CA ALA A 261 -3.91 14.26 -20.48
C ALA A 261 -5.32 14.15 -21.08
N GLY A 262 -6.09 13.12 -20.70
CA GLY A 262 -7.47 12.94 -21.13
C GLY A 262 -8.37 14.11 -20.76
N VAL A 263 -8.31 14.60 -19.53
CA VAL A 263 -9.11 15.76 -19.09
C VAL A 263 -8.64 17.06 -19.74
N LEU A 264 -7.33 17.32 -19.71
CA LEU A 264 -6.75 18.58 -20.21
C LEU A 264 -6.93 18.74 -21.73
N SER A 265 -6.88 17.63 -22.47
CA SER A 265 -7.09 17.62 -23.93
C SER A 265 -8.50 18.02 -24.36
N ALA A 266 -9.47 18.20 -23.45
CA ALA A 266 -10.77 18.77 -23.79
C ALA A 266 -10.75 20.31 -23.87
N HIS A 267 -9.78 20.95 -23.21
CA HIS A 267 -9.76 22.41 -23.02
C HIS A 267 -8.73 23.14 -23.88
N LEU A 268 -7.82 22.41 -24.51
CA LEU A 268 -6.74 22.98 -25.32
C LEU A 268 -7.10 23.13 -26.80
N ASN A 269 -6.22 23.79 -27.56
CA ASN A 269 -6.34 23.82 -29.02
C ASN A 269 -6.10 22.42 -29.62
N PRO A 270 -6.62 22.10 -30.81
CA PRO A 270 -6.47 20.78 -31.43
C PRO A 270 -5.00 20.32 -31.56
N SER A 271 -4.10 21.21 -31.98
CA SER A 271 -2.67 20.91 -32.12
C SER A 271 -1.99 20.52 -30.81
N GLU A 272 -2.23 21.29 -29.75
CA GLU A 272 -1.70 21.02 -28.41
C GLU A 272 -2.33 19.77 -27.78
N SER A 273 -3.62 19.55 -28.03
CA SER A 273 -4.37 18.38 -27.55
C SER A 273 -3.79 17.09 -28.09
N LEU A 274 -3.38 17.06 -29.37
CA LEU A 274 -2.75 15.89 -29.97
C LEU A 274 -1.41 15.56 -29.31
N THR A 275 -0.55 16.55 -29.04
CA THR A 275 0.75 16.32 -28.39
C THR A 275 0.56 15.76 -26.98
N ILE A 276 -0.41 16.28 -26.22
CA ILE A 276 -0.71 15.81 -24.87
C ILE A 276 -1.32 14.40 -24.88
N ILE A 277 -2.21 14.09 -25.83
CA ILE A 277 -2.76 12.73 -25.98
C ILE A 277 -1.65 11.72 -26.29
N ILE A 278 -0.74 12.04 -27.22
CA ILE A 278 0.37 11.14 -27.56
C ILE A 278 1.33 10.99 -26.38
N GLY A 279 1.74 12.08 -25.74
CA GLY A 279 2.65 12.06 -24.59
C GLY A 279 2.03 11.36 -23.37
N GLY A 280 0.75 11.62 -23.09
CA GLY A 280 0.00 10.97 -22.03
C GLY A 280 -0.16 9.47 -22.27
N PHE A 281 -0.48 9.07 -23.50
CA PHE A 281 -0.64 7.65 -23.85
C PHE A 281 0.67 6.86 -23.75
N THR A 282 1.80 7.43 -24.18
CA THR A 282 3.11 6.75 -24.08
C THR A 282 3.54 6.58 -22.63
N ILE A 283 3.46 7.63 -21.81
CA ILE A 283 3.81 7.56 -20.38
C ILE A 283 2.87 6.61 -19.62
N GLN A 284 1.57 6.65 -19.94
CA GLN A 284 0.59 5.72 -19.38
C GLN A 284 0.94 4.27 -19.69
N GLY A 285 1.31 3.98 -20.95
CA GLY A 285 1.70 2.65 -21.39
C GLY A 285 2.92 2.11 -20.62
N VAL A 286 3.95 2.96 -20.43
CA VAL A 286 5.12 2.60 -19.62
C VAL A 286 4.72 2.30 -18.17
N GLY A 287 3.94 3.17 -17.54
CA GLY A 287 3.45 2.96 -16.17
C GLY A 287 2.65 1.67 -16.00
N PHE A 288 1.78 1.36 -16.96
CA PHE A 288 0.95 0.16 -16.96
C PHE A 288 1.78 -1.12 -17.14
N LEU A 289 2.71 -1.15 -18.10
CA LEU A 289 3.56 -2.31 -18.35
C LEU A 289 4.48 -2.62 -17.16
N VAL A 290 5.11 -1.61 -16.56
CA VAL A 290 5.93 -1.78 -15.34
C VAL A 290 5.08 -2.35 -14.20
N SER A 291 3.86 -1.84 -14.03
CA SER A 291 2.93 -2.34 -13.01
C SER A 291 2.55 -3.80 -13.24
N LEU A 292 2.33 -4.23 -14.49
CA LEU A 292 2.06 -5.63 -14.83
C LEU A 292 3.24 -6.56 -14.51
N MET A 293 4.48 -6.12 -14.74
CA MET A 293 5.67 -6.91 -14.40
C MET A 293 5.77 -7.16 -12.89
N VAL A 294 5.56 -6.12 -12.08
CA VAL A 294 5.55 -6.24 -10.61
C VAL A 294 4.37 -7.09 -10.13
N TYR A 295 3.20 -6.94 -10.76
CA TYR A 295 2.02 -7.74 -10.42
C TYR A 295 2.25 -9.24 -10.67
N SER A 296 2.88 -9.60 -11.79
CA SER A 296 3.24 -11.00 -12.09
C SER A 296 4.11 -11.62 -10.99
N ALA A 297 5.13 -10.88 -10.53
CA ALA A 297 5.99 -11.31 -9.43
C ALA A 297 5.22 -11.42 -8.10
N PHE A 298 4.28 -10.52 -7.84
CA PHE A 298 3.43 -10.60 -6.65
C PHE A 298 2.51 -11.83 -6.64
N ILE A 299 1.88 -12.16 -7.78
CA ILE A 299 1.08 -13.39 -7.91
C ILE A 299 1.95 -14.63 -7.66
N TYR A 300 3.14 -14.69 -8.25
CA TYR A 300 4.09 -15.78 -7.97
C TYR A 300 4.43 -15.91 -6.47
N ARG A 301 4.59 -14.78 -5.78
CA ARG A 301 4.80 -14.74 -4.33
C ARG A 301 3.58 -15.24 -3.54
N LEU A 302 2.35 -14.92 -3.96
CA LEU A 302 1.13 -15.44 -3.33
C LEU A 302 0.94 -16.96 -3.54
N MET A 303 1.42 -17.50 -4.65
CA MET A 303 1.34 -18.94 -4.93
C MET A 303 2.35 -19.76 -4.11
N THR A 304 3.44 -19.13 -3.65
CA THR A 304 4.55 -19.80 -2.95
C THR A 304 4.59 -19.52 -1.45
N GLN A 305 3.96 -18.45 -0.98
CA GLN A 305 3.97 -18.00 0.41
C GLN A 305 2.54 -17.69 0.88
N LYS A 306 2.28 -17.78 2.19
CA LYS A 306 0.98 -17.38 2.76
C LYS A 306 0.73 -15.87 2.58
N LEU A 307 -0.54 -15.48 2.80
CA LEU A 307 -0.97 -14.08 2.72
C LEU A 307 -0.09 -13.16 3.59
N PRO A 308 0.13 -11.90 3.18
CA PRO A 308 0.87 -10.93 3.97
C PRO A 308 0.31 -10.78 5.40
N LYS A 309 1.17 -10.37 6.34
CA LYS A 309 0.79 -10.03 7.72
C LYS A 309 -0.35 -9.00 7.74
N GLU A 310 -1.23 -9.08 8.73
CA GLU A 310 -2.46 -8.27 8.84
C GLU A 310 -2.25 -6.78 8.62
N ASN A 311 -1.21 -6.23 9.22
CA ASN A 311 -0.86 -4.81 9.17
C ASN A 311 -0.53 -4.27 7.77
N ILE A 312 -0.15 -5.12 6.81
CA ILE A 312 0.21 -4.70 5.44
C ILE A 312 -0.84 -5.11 4.39
N ARG A 313 -1.94 -5.75 4.82
CA ARG A 313 -3.02 -6.20 3.93
C ARG A 313 -3.80 -5.07 3.23
N PRO A 314 -4.06 -3.90 3.84
CA PRO A 314 -4.67 -2.79 3.10
C PRO A 314 -3.88 -2.38 1.86
N GLY A 315 -2.56 -2.60 1.87
CA GLY A 315 -1.68 -2.36 0.73
C GLY A 315 -1.96 -3.25 -0.50
N MET A 316 -2.76 -4.31 -0.38
CA MET A 316 -3.13 -5.14 -1.54
C MET A 316 -4.03 -4.42 -2.54
N PHE A 317 -4.84 -3.46 -2.07
CA PHE A 317 -5.70 -2.64 -2.94
C PHE A 317 -4.91 -1.73 -3.89
N VAL A 318 -3.61 -1.51 -3.63
CA VAL A 318 -2.68 -0.82 -4.54
C VAL A 318 -2.49 -1.59 -5.87
N SER A 319 -2.86 -2.86 -5.94
CA SER A 319 -2.82 -3.59 -7.22
C SER A 319 -3.96 -3.25 -8.18
N VAL A 320 -5.05 -2.63 -7.70
CA VAL A 320 -6.24 -2.28 -8.50
C VAL A 320 -6.03 -0.99 -9.29
N GLY A 321 -5.20 -0.08 -8.77
CA GLY A 321 -5.02 1.26 -9.34
C GLY A 321 -4.48 1.30 -10.77
N PRO A 322 -3.41 0.55 -11.15
CA PRO A 322 -2.81 0.68 -12.47
C PRO A 322 -3.76 0.47 -13.64
N SER A 323 -4.59 -0.56 -13.57
CA SER A 323 -5.59 -0.85 -14.59
C SER A 323 -6.73 0.16 -14.57
N ALA A 324 -7.21 0.58 -13.39
CA ALA A 324 -8.25 1.60 -13.27
C ALA A 324 -7.80 2.97 -13.86
N PHE A 325 -6.59 3.42 -13.54
CA PHE A 325 -6.02 4.64 -14.11
C PHE A 325 -5.84 4.52 -15.63
N THR A 326 -5.41 3.35 -16.12
CA THR A 326 -5.24 3.12 -17.56
C THR A 326 -6.56 3.16 -18.31
N VAL A 327 -7.62 2.54 -17.77
CA VAL A 327 -8.97 2.65 -18.34
C VAL A 327 -9.42 4.11 -18.38
N ALA A 328 -9.28 4.84 -17.26
CA ALA A 328 -9.64 6.25 -17.20
C ALA A 328 -8.84 7.09 -18.22
N ALA A 329 -7.55 6.83 -18.38
CA ALA A 329 -6.70 7.50 -19.35
C ALA A 329 -7.19 7.27 -20.78
N VAL A 330 -7.32 6.00 -21.16
CA VAL A 330 -7.64 5.59 -22.54
C VAL A 330 -9.03 6.06 -22.94
N VAL A 331 -10.04 5.93 -22.07
CA VAL A 331 -11.40 6.43 -22.36
C VAL A 331 -11.42 7.94 -22.53
N ASN A 332 -10.83 8.70 -21.59
CA ASN A 332 -10.88 10.16 -21.64
C ASN A 332 -10.13 10.72 -22.87
N MET A 333 -8.97 10.16 -23.20
CA MET A 333 -8.23 10.56 -24.42
C MET A 333 -8.98 10.16 -25.70
N ALA A 334 -9.62 8.99 -25.74
CA ALA A 334 -10.37 8.52 -26.90
C ALA A 334 -11.62 9.35 -27.20
N ILE A 335 -12.28 9.90 -26.18
CA ILE A 335 -13.43 10.82 -26.36
C ILE A 335 -13.00 12.09 -27.09
N ASN A 336 -11.80 12.59 -26.84
CA ASN A 336 -11.28 13.83 -27.42
C ASN A 336 -10.54 13.62 -28.76
N ALA A 337 -10.33 12.37 -29.19
CA ALA A 337 -9.55 12.04 -30.38
C ALA A 337 -10.11 12.70 -31.66
N GLU A 338 -11.44 12.74 -31.82
CA GLU A 338 -12.10 13.34 -32.99
C GLU A 338 -11.85 14.86 -33.10
N ARG A 339 -11.74 15.55 -31.96
CA ARG A 339 -11.44 16.98 -31.90
C ARG A 339 -9.94 17.27 -32.06
N ALA A 340 -9.10 16.38 -31.56
CA ALA A 340 -7.66 16.58 -31.49
C ALA A 340 -6.94 16.20 -32.79
N PHE A 341 -7.48 15.28 -33.60
CA PHE A 341 -6.81 14.79 -34.80
C PHE A 341 -6.99 15.75 -35.98
N PRO A 342 -5.90 16.26 -36.59
CA PRO A 342 -5.96 17.01 -37.83
C PRO A 342 -6.65 16.22 -38.96
N PRO A 343 -7.25 16.89 -39.96
CA PRO A 343 -7.94 16.22 -41.08
C PRO A 343 -7.07 15.19 -41.82
N ASP A 344 -5.78 15.48 -41.98
CA ASP A 344 -4.81 14.61 -42.66
C ASP A 344 -4.09 13.61 -41.73
N PHE A 345 -4.47 13.56 -40.46
CA PHE A 345 -3.82 12.68 -39.48
C PHE A 345 -4.04 11.20 -39.84
N MET A 346 -2.94 10.47 -40.07
CA MET A 346 -2.96 9.08 -40.56
C MET A 346 -3.78 8.90 -41.86
N GLY A 347 -3.76 9.92 -42.74
CA GLY A 347 -4.46 9.93 -44.03
C GLY A 347 -5.91 10.40 -43.96
N ASN A 348 -6.66 10.01 -42.91
CA ASN A 348 -8.01 10.53 -42.65
C ASN A 348 -8.25 10.60 -41.14
N GLY A 349 -8.13 11.81 -40.58
CA GLY A 349 -8.19 12.04 -39.14
C GLY A 349 -9.52 11.64 -38.51
N ALA A 350 -10.64 11.86 -39.20
CA ALA A 350 -11.97 11.50 -38.71
C ALA A 350 -12.15 9.98 -38.63
N GLN A 351 -11.68 9.25 -39.65
CA GLN A 351 -11.70 7.79 -39.63
C GLN A 351 -10.75 7.22 -38.58
N ALA A 352 -9.54 7.77 -38.47
CA ALA A 352 -8.57 7.38 -37.45
C ALA A 352 -9.12 7.56 -36.03
N ALA A 353 -9.78 8.69 -35.76
CA ALA A 353 -10.42 8.96 -34.47
C ALA A 353 -11.52 7.94 -34.14
N MET A 354 -12.39 7.60 -35.10
CA MET A 354 -13.42 6.57 -34.90
C MET A 354 -12.82 5.20 -34.59
N ILE A 355 -11.80 4.79 -35.36
CA ILE A 355 -11.11 3.49 -35.16
C ILE A 355 -10.47 3.44 -33.77
N VAL A 356 -9.73 4.49 -33.39
CA VAL A 356 -9.11 4.59 -32.06
C VAL A 356 -10.16 4.50 -30.96
N ARG A 357 -11.31 5.16 -31.12
CA ARG A 357 -12.38 5.15 -30.12
C ARG A 357 -13.01 3.77 -29.93
N VAL A 358 -13.21 3.02 -31.03
CA VAL A 358 -13.71 1.64 -30.97
C VAL A 358 -12.69 0.72 -30.29
N ILE A 359 -11.43 0.77 -30.70
CA ILE A 359 -10.36 -0.06 -30.11
C ILE A 359 -10.20 0.27 -28.62
N ALA A 360 -10.21 1.56 -28.27
CA ALA A 360 -10.13 2.03 -26.88
C ALA A 360 -11.26 1.47 -26.03
N ASN A 361 -12.51 1.48 -26.53
CA ASN A 361 -13.65 0.95 -25.80
C ASN A 361 -13.52 -0.56 -25.52
N PHE A 362 -13.15 -1.37 -26.52
CA PHE A 362 -12.94 -2.81 -26.33
C PHE A 362 -11.76 -3.12 -25.41
N ALA A 363 -10.64 -2.40 -25.56
CA ALA A 363 -9.49 -2.54 -24.68
C ALA A 363 -9.83 -2.15 -23.23
N CYS A 364 -10.62 -1.10 -23.03
CA CYS A 364 -11.08 -0.68 -21.71
C CYS A 364 -12.04 -1.68 -21.07
N LEU A 365 -12.95 -2.30 -21.85
CA LEU A 365 -13.80 -3.38 -21.35
C LEU A 365 -12.97 -4.60 -20.91
N TRP A 366 -11.94 -4.96 -21.69
CA TRP A 366 -11.02 -6.04 -21.34
C TRP A 366 -10.25 -5.73 -20.05
N LEU A 367 -9.67 -4.53 -19.94
CA LEU A 367 -8.98 -4.08 -18.72
C LEU A 367 -9.92 -3.95 -17.51
N TRP A 368 -11.18 -3.57 -17.73
CA TRP A 368 -12.19 -3.50 -16.66
C TRP A 368 -12.48 -4.88 -16.08
N GLY A 369 -12.54 -5.93 -16.91
CA GLY A 369 -12.64 -7.31 -16.43
C GLY A 369 -11.47 -7.69 -15.51
N TYR A 370 -10.25 -7.25 -15.84
CA TYR A 370 -9.07 -7.45 -15.01
C TYR A 370 -9.14 -6.67 -13.67
N VAL A 371 -9.62 -5.42 -13.68
CA VAL A 371 -9.90 -4.63 -12.45
C VAL A 371 -10.88 -5.36 -11.53
N ALA A 372 -11.98 -5.88 -12.08
CA ALA A 372 -12.99 -6.59 -11.31
C ALA A 372 -12.43 -7.86 -10.67
N GLY A 373 -11.62 -8.63 -11.40
CA GLY A 373 -10.91 -9.81 -10.89
C GLY A 373 -9.99 -9.47 -9.71
N ASN A 374 -9.14 -8.44 -9.86
CA ASN A 374 -8.21 -8.02 -8.81
C ASN A 374 -8.95 -7.48 -7.57
N SER A 375 -10.04 -6.75 -7.77
CA SER A 375 -10.86 -6.21 -6.68
C SER A 375 -11.53 -7.33 -5.89
N ASN A 376 -12.06 -8.35 -6.58
CA ASN A 376 -12.60 -9.54 -5.94
C ASN A 376 -11.52 -10.32 -5.19
N MET A 377 -10.33 -10.50 -5.76
CA MET A 377 -9.22 -11.18 -5.07
C MET A 377 -8.83 -10.46 -3.78
N CYS A 378 -8.75 -9.12 -3.80
CA CYS A 378 -8.47 -8.32 -2.61
C CYS A 378 -9.59 -8.46 -1.57
N THR A 379 -10.84 -8.36 -2.00
CA THR A 379 -12.03 -8.43 -1.12
C THR A 379 -12.18 -9.81 -0.49
N THR A 380 -12.03 -10.88 -1.27
CA THR A 380 -12.10 -12.26 -0.79
C THR A 380 -10.96 -12.57 0.20
N SER A 381 -9.76 -12.06 -0.05
CA SER A 381 -8.65 -12.17 0.90
C SER A 381 -8.92 -11.43 2.22
N SER A 382 -9.67 -10.33 2.19
CA SER A 382 -10.13 -9.62 3.39
C SER A 382 -11.27 -10.37 4.11
N LEU A 383 -12.22 -10.96 3.37
CA LEU A 383 -13.41 -11.63 3.91
C LEU A 383 -13.11 -13.02 4.49
N LEU A 384 -12.32 -13.86 3.81
CA LEU A 384 -11.97 -15.21 4.26
C LEU A 384 -11.32 -15.22 5.64
N ILE A 385 -10.72 -14.09 6.04
CA ILE A 385 -9.99 -13.99 7.30
C ILE A 385 -10.87 -13.41 8.41
N GLY A 386 -11.86 -12.57 8.08
CA GLY A 386 -12.92 -12.20 9.03
C GLY A 386 -13.68 -13.42 9.57
N PHE A 387 -13.71 -14.52 8.80
CA PHE A 387 -14.23 -15.82 9.24
C PHE A 387 -13.21 -16.69 10.01
N GLN A 388 -11.91 -16.43 9.92
CA GLN A 388 -10.87 -17.19 10.66
C GLN A 388 -10.47 -16.52 11.98
N THR A 389 -10.75 -15.23 12.16
CA THR A 389 -10.51 -14.48 13.40
C THR A 389 -11.78 -14.25 14.23
N GLY A 390 -12.91 -14.84 13.83
CA GLY A 390 -14.22 -14.72 14.48
C GLY A 390 -14.57 -15.91 15.36
#